data_AF-A0A091NQN5-F1
#
_entry.id   AF-A0A091NQN5-F1
#
_cell.length_a   1.000
_cell.length_b   1.000
_cell.length_c   1.000
_cell.angle_alpha   90.00
_cell.angle_beta   90.00
_cell.angle_gamma   90.00
#
_symmetry.space_group_name_H-M   'P 1'
#
loop_
_entity.id
_entity.type
_entity.pdbx_description
1 polymer ?
#
loop_
_entity_poly.entity_id
_entity_poly.type
_entity_poly.pdbx_seq_one_letter_code
_entity_poly.pdbx_strand_id
1 'polypeptide(L)'
;VDDLAEVDYSLNSLPAVFQPFIDLDLKGTVYPAGNYTAPPYMAVPFAIPDQSDSMLYLAFSEYFFQTSSFAYYTAGAFNITIAEETCNYFNISTEIFGSIIPEVARYSVTPYPVMLKLMATEIPVVSLEQDSFTAEIQGSMEVFAVLPDSTDQSLFTMNIVANTSFALNIFDQKLMGSLCLNRLHFSLAQSNVGFFEISLLENILSYILQTEVIPSANAKLSKGFPLP
;
A
#
# COMPACT_ATOMS: atom_id res chain seq x y z
N VAL A 1 13.03 -11.36 -4.70
CA VAL A 1 13.04 -9.88 -4.80
C VAL A 1 13.40 -9.31 -3.44
N ASP A 2 12.69 -9.77 -2.44
CA ASP A 2 12.98 -9.66 -1.01
C ASP A 2 12.52 -10.96 -0.33
N ASP A 3 12.38 -10.94 0.99
CA ASP A 3 11.96 -12.09 1.80
C ASP A 3 10.45 -12.42 1.67
N LEU A 4 9.66 -11.57 0.99
CA LEU A 4 8.20 -11.69 0.90
C LEU A 4 7.73 -12.09 -0.50
N ALA A 5 8.46 -11.72 -1.54
CA ALA A 5 8.06 -11.97 -2.93
C ALA A 5 9.20 -12.36 -3.87
N GLU A 6 8.85 -13.18 -4.87
CA GLU A 6 9.71 -13.64 -5.95
C GLU A 6 9.04 -13.37 -7.31
N VAL A 7 9.83 -13.10 -8.35
CA VAL A 7 9.31 -12.84 -9.70
C VAL A 7 9.82 -13.92 -10.65
N ASP A 8 8.91 -14.52 -11.42
CA ASP A 8 9.21 -15.45 -12.50
C ASP A 8 9.29 -14.71 -13.85
N TYR A 9 10.51 -14.51 -14.34
CA TYR A 9 10.81 -13.97 -15.67
C TYR A 9 11.11 -15.05 -16.71
N SER A 10 10.72 -16.31 -16.48
CA SER A 10 10.89 -17.36 -17.48
C SER A 10 10.17 -16.99 -18.78
N LEU A 11 10.73 -17.43 -19.91
CA LEU A 11 10.10 -17.31 -21.22
C LEU A 11 8.72 -17.98 -21.20
N ASN A 12 7.71 -17.23 -21.59
CA ASN A 12 6.35 -17.71 -21.77
C ASN A 12 6.16 -18.37 -23.15
N SER A 13 6.94 -17.91 -24.15
CA SER A 13 6.95 -18.43 -25.51
C SER A 13 8.38 -18.42 -26.07
N LEU A 14 8.58 -19.01 -27.26
CA LEU A 14 9.87 -18.90 -27.96
C LEU A 14 10.06 -17.46 -28.44
N PRO A 15 11.29 -16.90 -28.39
CA PRO A 15 11.61 -15.58 -28.93
C PRO A 15 11.11 -15.41 -30.36
N ALA A 16 10.37 -14.34 -30.62
CA ALA A 16 9.88 -14.02 -31.96
C ALA A 16 10.86 -13.04 -32.62
N VAL A 17 11.41 -13.45 -33.77
CA VAL A 17 12.41 -12.65 -34.50
C VAL A 17 11.73 -11.95 -35.67
N PHE A 18 11.71 -10.62 -35.61
CA PHE A 18 11.25 -9.75 -36.67
C PHE A 18 12.43 -8.96 -37.26
N GLN A 19 12.20 -8.29 -38.38
CA GLN A 19 13.15 -7.32 -38.91
C GLN A 19 12.48 -5.94 -38.77
N PRO A 20 12.93 -5.05 -37.86
CA PRO A 20 14.28 -4.97 -37.27
C PRO A 20 14.45 -5.39 -35.78
N PHE A 21 13.46 -5.99 -35.11
CA PHE A 21 13.49 -6.23 -33.65
C PHE A 21 13.22 -7.69 -33.25
N ILE A 22 13.49 -8.04 -31.99
CA ILE A 22 13.20 -9.35 -31.40
C ILE A 22 12.28 -9.14 -30.20
N ASP A 23 11.21 -9.91 -30.13
CA ASP A 23 10.28 -9.91 -28.99
C ASP A 23 10.55 -11.10 -28.08
N LEU A 24 10.57 -10.83 -26.78
CA LEU A 24 10.75 -11.80 -25.70
C LEU A 24 9.53 -11.75 -24.78
N ASP A 25 8.66 -12.74 -24.89
CA ASP A 25 7.53 -12.87 -23.97
C ASP A 25 7.99 -13.51 -22.66
N LEU A 26 8.00 -12.73 -21.59
CA LEU A 26 8.31 -13.20 -20.24
C LEU A 26 7.00 -13.37 -19.45
N LYS A 27 6.95 -14.34 -18.54
CA LYS A 27 5.75 -14.54 -17.70
C LYS A 27 5.43 -13.32 -16.83
N GLY A 28 6.44 -12.74 -16.17
CA GLY A 28 6.27 -11.58 -15.31
C GLY A 28 5.28 -11.82 -14.16
N THR A 29 5.29 -13.02 -13.58
CA THR A 29 4.40 -13.37 -12.46
C THR A 29 5.10 -13.19 -11.13
N VAL A 30 4.48 -12.48 -10.19
CA VAL A 30 5.00 -12.35 -8.82
C VAL A 30 4.30 -13.33 -7.89
N TYR A 31 5.08 -14.09 -7.13
CA TYR A 31 4.62 -15.08 -6.17
C TYR A 31 5.02 -14.68 -4.75
N PRO A 32 4.19 -15.01 -3.74
CA PRO A 32 4.63 -14.97 -2.35
C PRO A 32 5.83 -15.91 -2.17
N ALA A 33 6.84 -15.47 -1.42
CA ALA A 33 8.06 -16.25 -1.19
C ALA A 33 7.72 -17.64 -0.60
N GLY A 34 8.23 -18.70 -1.22
CA GLY A 34 7.98 -20.08 -0.83
C GLY A 34 6.57 -20.62 -1.16
N ASN A 35 5.69 -19.84 -1.81
CA ASN A 35 4.37 -20.28 -2.24
C ASN A 35 4.11 -19.93 -3.72
N TYR A 36 4.24 -20.91 -4.60
CA TYR A 36 4.05 -20.76 -6.05
C TYR A 36 2.63 -21.12 -6.52
N THR A 37 1.62 -20.93 -5.66
CA THR A 37 0.23 -21.11 -6.08
C THR A 37 -0.11 -20.09 -7.17
N ALA A 38 -0.79 -20.54 -8.22
CA ALA A 38 -1.17 -19.67 -9.34
C ALA A 38 -2.03 -18.50 -8.83
N PRO A 39 -1.68 -17.24 -9.17
CA PRO A 39 -2.49 -16.09 -8.78
C PRO A 39 -3.89 -16.13 -9.41
N PRO A 40 -4.90 -15.54 -8.76
CA PRO A 40 -6.29 -15.55 -9.24
C PRO A 40 -6.56 -14.56 -10.39
N TYR A 41 -5.53 -14.15 -11.13
CA TYR A 41 -5.62 -13.17 -12.22
C TYR A 41 -5.26 -13.83 -13.55
N MET A 42 -5.76 -13.26 -14.64
CA MET A 42 -5.39 -13.68 -16.00
C MET A 42 -4.70 -12.52 -16.70
N ALA A 43 -3.57 -12.81 -17.36
CA ALA A 43 -2.89 -11.83 -18.18
C ALA A 43 -3.74 -11.49 -19.42
N VAL A 44 -3.91 -10.19 -19.68
CA VAL A 44 -4.56 -9.69 -20.89
C VAL A 44 -3.48 -9.36 -21.92
N PRO A 45 -3.61 -9.80 -23.18
CA PRO A 45 -2.69 -9.40 -24.24
C PRO A 45 -2.68 -7.88 -24.40
N PHE A 46 -1.49 -7.31 -24.57
CA PHE A 46 -1.31 -5.89 -24.85
C PHE A 46 -0.30 -5.74 -25.99
N ALA A 47 -0.36 -4.61 -26.70
CA ALA A 47 0.56 -4.31 -27.78
C ALA A 47 1.54 -3.21 -27.33
N ILE A 48 2.80 -3.36 -27.73
CA ILE A 48 3.80 -2.32 -27.56
C ILE A 48 3.70 -1.41 -28.78
N PRO A 49 3.65 -0.07 -28.63
CA PRO A 49 3.66 0.84 -29.76
C PRO A 49 4.93 0.66 -30.59
N ASP A 50 4.79 0.70 -31.92
CA ASP A 50 5.92 0.66 -32.84
C ASP A 50 6.80 1.91 -32.66
N GLN A 51 7.80 1.80 -31.80
CA GLN A 51 8.84 2.80 -31.60
C GLN A 51 10.20 2.18 -31.91
N SER A 52 11.08 2.98 -32.51
CA SER A 52 12.43 2.55 -32.94
C SER A 52 13.52 3.53 -32.53
N ASP A 53 13.24 4.34 -31.52
CA ASP A 53 14.16 5.33 -30.95
C ASP A 53 15.06 4.78 -29.83
N SER A 54 14.80 3.56 -29.37
CA SER A 54 15.53 2.90 -28.26
C SER A 54 15.97 1.48 -28.63
N MET A 55 17.06 1.01 -28.02
CA MET A 55 17.60 -0.34 -28.24
C MET A 55 16.79 -1.45 -27.55
N LEU A 56 16.05 -1.10 -26.50
CA LEU A 56 15.29 -2.02 -25.67
C LEU A 56 13.99 -1.34 -25.24
N TYR A 57 12.88 -2.05 -25.38
CA TYR A 57 11.59 -1.68 -24.82
C TYR A 57 11.19 -2.73 -23.79
N LEU A 58 10.80 -2.27 -22.61
CA LEU A 58 10.22 -3.10 -21.57
C LEU A 58 8.78 -2.67 -21.39
N ALA A 59 7.88 -3.63 -21.40
CA ALA A 59 6.48 -3.40 -21.16
C ALA A 59 5.96 -4.31 -20.05
N PHE A 60 5.21 -3.72 -19.14
CA PHE A 60 4.66 -4.39 -17.97
C PHE A 60 3.15 -4.41 -18.10
N SER A 61 2.56 -5.59 -17.98
CA SER A 61 1.12 -5.75 -17.95
C SER A 61 0.55 -5.33 -16.60
N GLU A 62 -0.73 -4.97 -16.58
CA GLU A 62 -1.49 -4.82 -15.33
C GLU A 62 -1.37 -6.08 -14.44
N TYR A 63 -1.33 -7.25 -15.07
CA TYR A 63 -1.16 -8.55 -14.42
C TYR A 63 0.12 -8.64 -13.57
N PHE A 64 1.26 -8.08 -14.03
CA PHE A 64 2.49 -8.03 -13.23
C PHE A 64 2.24 -7.30 -11.90
N PHE A 65 1.55 -6.16 -11.93
CA PHE A 65 1.27 -5.37 -10.74
C PHE A 65 0.16 -5.98 -9.86
N GLN A 66 -0.86 -6.60 -10.45
CA GLN A 66 -1.90 -7.34 -9.71
C GLN A 66 -1.32 -8.52 -8.94
N THR A 67 -0.46 -9.32 -9.58
CA THR A 67 0.21 -10.45 -8.92
C THR A 67 1.20 -9.98 -7.84
N SER A 68 1.86 -8.84 -8.06
CA SER A 68 2.69 -8.18 -7.05
C SER A 68 1.87 -7.81 -5.80
N SER A 69 0.75 -7.11 -6.00
CA SER A 69 -0.15 -6.71 -4.90
C SER A 69 -0.64 -7.93 -4.10
N PHE A 70 -1.06 -8.98 -4.81
CA PHE A 70 -1.49 -10.24 -4.19
C PHE A 70 -0.39 -10.93 -3.38
N ALA A 71 0.82 -11.03 -3.94
CA ALA A 71 1.95 -11.66 -3.25
C ALA A 71 2.27 -10.95 -1.93
N TYR A 72 2.39 -9.63 -1.96
CA TYR A 72 2.67 -8.84 -0.75
C TYR A 72 1.51 -8.84 0.24
N TYR A 73 0.26 -8.87 -0.23
CA TYR A 73 -0.92 -8.95 0.65
C TYR A 73 -0.97 -10.27 1.40
N THR A 74 -0.83 -11.38 0.70
CA THR A 74 -0.82 -12.72 1.30
C THR A 74 0.37 -12.93 2.23
N ALA A 75 1.50 -12.25 1.99
CA ALA A 75 2.65 -12.22 2.88
C ALA A 75 2.50 -11.27 4.09
N GLY A 76 1.37 -10.56 4.23
CA GLY A 76 1.09 -9.68 5.37
C GLY A 76 1.84 -8.34 5.34
N ALA A 77 2.28 -7.89 4.16
CA ALA A 77 3.14 -6.70 4.02
C ALA A 77 2.40 -5.36 4.23
N PHE A 78 1.06 -5.36 4.15
CA PHE A 78 0.20 -4.18 4.28
C PHE A 78 -0.29 -3.94 5.71
N ASN A 79 0.53 -4.28 6.70
CA ASN A 79 0.28 -4.00 8.11
C ASN A 79 1.30 -2.95 8.60
N ILE A 80 0.82 -1.90 9.26
CA ILE A 80 1.67 -0.87 9.87
C ILE A 80 1.12 -0.49 11.23
N THR A 81 2.03 -0.31 12.19
CA THR A 81 1.70 0.21 13.53
C THR A 81 2.41 1.53 13.71
N ILE A 82 1.65 2.56 14.08
CA ILE A 82 2.15 3.89 14.38
C ILE A 82 1.95 4.11 15.88
N ALA A 83 3.04 4.25 16.61
CA ALA A 83 3.05 4.59 18.03
C ALA A 83 3.84 5.88 18.25
N GLU A 84 3.84 6.40 19.47
CA GLU A 84 4.57 7.64 19.83
C GLU A 84 6.05 7.59 19.42
N GLU A 85 6.71 6.45 19.53
CA GLU A 85 8.11 6.25 19.15
C GLU A 85 8.36 6.26 17.62
N THR A 86 7.32 5.98 16.83
CA THR A 86 7.42 5.92 15.36
C THR A 86 6.96 7.22 14.73
N CYS A 87 6.06 7.98 15.38
CA CYS A 87 5.55 9.23 14.83
C CYS A 87 6.54 10.37 15.06
N ASN A 88 7.21 10.78 13.98
CA ASN A 88 8.28 11.76 14.07
C ASN A 88 7.78 13.22 14.14
N TYR A 89 6.52 13.45 13.77
CA TYR A 89 5.99 14.80 13.55
C TYR A 89 5.21 15.36 14.74
N PHE A 90 4.56 14.53 15.55
CA PHE A 90 3.85 14.96 16.76
C PHE A 90 3.53 13.79 17.70
N ASN A 91 3.42 14.06 18.99
CA ASN A 91 3.06 13.05 19.99
C ASN A 91 1.57 12.72 19.89
N ILE A 92 1.26 11.55 19.34
CA ILE A 92 -0.12 11.06 19.24
C ILE A 92 -0.59 10.64 20.64
N SER A 93 -1.52 11.39 21.23
CA SER A 93 -2.02 11.14 22.60
C SER A 93 -3.54 11.29 22.71
N THR A 94 -4.11 10.75 23.79
CA THR A 94 -5.55 10.88 24.08
C THR A 94 -5.95 12.34 24.34
N GLU A 95 -5.01 13.22 24.69
CA GLU A 95 -5.28 14.66 24.81
C GLU A 95 -5.58 15.30 23.45
N ILE A 96 -4.80 14.98 22.41
CA ILE A 96 -5.04 15.49 21.05
C ILE A 96 -6.38 14.98 20.54
N PHE A 97 -6.63 13.66 20.63
CA PHE A 97 -7.92 13.10 20.24
C PHE A 97 -9.06 13.63 21.09
N GLY A 98 -8.85 13.87 22.38
CA GLY A 98 -9.83 14.45 23.31
C GLY A 98 -10.20 15.90 23.00
N SER A 99 -9.29 16.67 22.40
CA SER A 99 -9.56 18.03 21.95
C SER A 99 -10.47 18.09 20.72
N ILE A 100 -10.54 16.98 19.95
CA ILE A 100 -11.33 16.84 18.73
C ILE A 100 -12.64 16.08 19.02
N ILE A 101 -12.53 15.00 19.79
CA ILE A 101 -13.62 14.12 20.22
C ILE A 101 -13.76 14.24 21.74
N PRO A 102 -14.72 15.05 22.24
CA PRO A 102 -14.92 15.25 23.67
C PRO A 102 -15.13 13.93 24.44
N GLU A 103 -15.71 12.92 23.82
CA GLU A 103 -15.92 11.58 24.37
C GLU A 103 -14.60 10.89 24.76
N VAL A 104 -13.52 11.11 24.00
CA VAL A 104 -12.18 10.59 24.33
C VAL A 104 -11.61 11.30 25.55
N ALA A 105 -11.84 12.62 25.69
CA ALA A 105 -11.40 13.36 26.88
C ALA A 105 -12.10 12.90 28.16
N ARG A 106 -13.34 12.39 28.05
CA ARG A 106 -14.09 11.84 29.20
C ARG A 106 -13.59 10.47 29.63
N TYR A 107 -12.89 9.77 28.74
CA TYR A 107 -12.38 8.43 28.98
C TYR A 107 -11.20 8.41 29.95
N SER A 108 -10.32 9.42 29.87
CA SER A 108 -9.12 9.51 30.71
C SER A 108 -8.82 10.96 31.08
N VAL A 109 -8.73 11.24 32.39
CA VAL A 109 -8.31 12.56 32.91
C VAL A 109 -6.83 12.83 32.65
N THR A 110 -6.01 11.78 32.59
CA THR A 110 -4.59 11.86 32.27
C THR A 110 -4.37 11.54 30.78
N PRO A 111 -3.53 12.30 30.06
CA PRO A 111 -3.12 11.96 28.70
C PRO A 111 -2.37 10.62 28.67
N TYR A 112 -2.76 9.74 27.75
CA TYR A 112 -2.07 8.48 27.46
C TYR A 112 -1.57 8.48 26.02
N PRO A 113 -0.43 7.82 25.72
CA PRO A 113 0.01 7.61 24.34
C PRO A 113 -1.05 6.87 23.54
N VAL A 114 -1.15 7.19 22.25
CA VAL A 114 -2.07 6.53 21.32
C VAL A 114 -1.27 5.70 20.32
N MET A 115 -1.78 4.52 20.03
CA MET A 115 -1.26 3.62 19.01
C MET A 115 -2.32 3.39 17.94
N LEU A 116 -1.90 3.46 16.68
CA LEU A 116 -2.73 3.22 15.50
C LEU A 116 -2.23 1.95 14.83
N LYS A 117 -3.08 0.93 14.72
CA LYS A 117 -2.79 -0.28 13.96
C LYS A 117 -3.60 -0.24 12.67
N LEU A 118 -2.90 -0.19 11.53
CA LEU A 118 -3.50 -0.16 10.21
C LEU A 118 -3.22 -1.47 9.49
N MET A 119 -4.23 -1.99 8.79
CA MET A 119 -4.10 -3.19 7.97
C MET A 119 -4.98 -3.09 6.72
N ALA A 120 -4.52 -3.67 5.63
CA ALA A 120 -5.38 -3.90 4.46
C ALA A 120 -6.40 -4.99 4.78
N THR A 121 -7.67 -4.75 4.44
CA THR A 121 -8.78 -5.69 4.64
C THR A 121 -9.04 -6.55 3.39
N GLU A 122 -8.59 -6.07 2.24
CA GLU A 122 -8.67 -6.76 0.95
C GLU A 122 -7.37 -6.57 0.17
N ILE A 123 -7.16 -7.39 -0.86
CA ILE A 123 -6.00 -7.25 -1.76
C ILE A 123 -6.08 -5.90 -2.47
N PRO A 124 -5.04 -5.05 -2.41
CA PRO A 124 -5.07 -3.77 -3.11
C PRO A 124 -5.30 -3.95 -4.60
N VAL A 125 -6.30 -3.25 -5.13
CA VAL A 125 -6.71 -3.36 -6.53
C VAL A 125 -5.87 -2.39 -7.34
N VAL A 126 -5.11 -2.95 -8.27
CA VAL A 126 -4.27 -2.19 -9.19
C VAL A 126 -4.95 -2.11 -10.55
N SER A 127 -5.04 -0.89 -11.09
CA SER A 127 -5.54 -0.61 -12.43
C SER A 127 -4.52 0.18 -13.24
N LEU A 128 -4.23 -0.29 -14.45
CA LEU A 128 -3.35 0.34 -15.42
C LEU A 128 -4.15 0.71 -16.66
N GLU A 129 -4.59 1.96 -16.72
CA GLU A 129 -5.31 2.56 -17.83
C GLU A 129 -4.40 3.51 -18.62
N GLN A 130 -4.87 3.95 -19.79
CA GLN A 130 -4.14 4.94 -20.59
C GLN A 130 -3.94 6.23 -19.77
N ASP A 131 -2.68 6.63 -19.61
CA ASP A 131 -2.24 7.80 -18.83
C ASP A 131 -2.62 7.77 -17.32
N SER A 132 -3.08 6.63 -16.80
CA SER A 132 -3.54 6.48 -15.42
C SER A 132 -3.09 5.16 -14.83
N PHE A 133 -2.19 5.22 -13.86
CA PHE A 133 -1.78 4.06 -13.07
C PHE A 133 -2.19 4.29 -11.61
N THR A 134 -3.15 3.52 -11.12
CA THR A 134 -3.77 3.71 -9.80
C THR A 134 -3.80 2.44 -8.97
N ALA A 135 -3.83 2.64 -7.64
CA ALA A 135 -4.25 1.60 -6.70
C ALA A 135 -5.35 2.10 -5.77
N GLU A 136 -6.32 1.23 -5.57
CA GLU A 136 -7.29 1.34 -4.48
C GLU A 136 -6.91 0.39 -3.35
N ILE A 137 -6.75 0.93 -2.16
CA ILE A 137 -6.40 0.19 -0.95
C ILE A 137 -7.55 0.34 0.03
N GLN A 138 -8.17 -0.79 0.38
CA GLN A 138 -9.17 -0.87 1.43
C GLN A 138 -8.50 -1.43 2.69
N GLY A 139 -8.77 -0.81 3.84
CA GLY A 139 -8.17 -1.20 5.09
C GLY A 139 -9.00 -0.83 6.31
N SER A 140 -8.49 -1.22 7.46
CA SER A 140 -9.00 -0.81 8.76
C SER A 140 -7.89 -0.10 9.54
N MET A 141 -8.30 0.81 10.43
CA MET A 141 -7.43 1.44 11.41
C MET A 141 -8.09 1.32 12.78
N GLU A 142 -7.40 0.64 13.68
CA GLU A 142 -7.76 0.53 15.08
C GLU A 142 -6.93 1.50 15.90
N VAL A 143 -7.61 2.27 16.75
CA VAL A 143 -7.02 3.29 17.60
C VAL A 143 -7.07 2.83 19.04
N PHE A 144 -5.91 2.78 19.70
CA PHE A 144 -5.74 2.33 21.08
C PHE A 144 -5.15 3.44 21.94
N ALA A 145 -5.58 3.53 23.19
CA ALA A 145 -4.82 4.20 24.25
C ALA A 145 -3.90 3.17 24.92
N VAL A 146 -2.64 3.52 25.12
CA VAL A 146 -1.66 2.66 25.81
C VAL A 146 -1.61 3.07 27.28
N LEU A 147 -2.13 2.21 28.16
CA LEU A 147 -2.23 2.48 29.59
C LEU A 147 -0.87 2.31 30.31
N PRO A 148 -0.70 2.85 31.54
CA PRO A 148 0.55 2.75 32.29
C PRO A 148 0.99 1.32 32.63
N ASP A 149 0.06 0.37 32.64
CA ASP A 149 0.30 -1.06 32.82
C ASP A 149 0.65 -1.78 31.50
N SER A 150 0.87 -1.02 30.42
CA SER A 150 1.11 -1.49 29.05
C SER A 150 -0.07 -2.24 28.42
N THR A 151 -1.28 -2.06 28.94
CA THR A 151 -2.49 -2.60 28.32
C THR A 151 -2.94 -1.69 27.17
N ASP A 152 -3.15 -2.27 25.99
CA ASP A 152 -3.77 -1.61 24.83
C ASP A 152 -5.29 -1.54 25.03
N GLN A 153 -5.83 -0.35 25.23
CA GLN A 153 -7.28 -0.15 25.37
C GLN A 153 -7.87 0.43 24.07
N SER A 154 -8.67 -0.37 23.36
CA SER A 154 -9.31 0.04 22.10
C SER A 154 -10.30 1.18 22.31
N LEU A 155 -10.08 2.30 21.61
CA LEU A 155 -10.96 3.47 21.62
C LEU A 155 -12.02 3.37 20.53
N PHE A 156 -11.61 3.14 19.28
CA PHE A 156 -12.48 3.01 18.12
C PHE A 156 -11.75 2.39 16.93
N THR A 157 -12.53 1.91 15.96
CA THR A 157 -12.06 1.30 14.71
C THR A 157 -12.74 1.98 13.53
N MET A 158 -11.97 2.27 12.50
CA MET A 158 -12.45 2.89 11.26
C MET A 158 -12.07 2.04 10.04
N ASN A 159 -12.91 2.08 9.02
CA ASN A 159 -12.55 1.61 7.69
C ASN A 159 -11.93 2.76 6.90
N ILE A 160 -10.97 2.43 6.07
CA ILE A 160 -10.22 3.36 5.21
C ILE A 160 -10.38 2.87 3.77
N VAL A 161 -10.71 3.80 2.88
CA VAL A 161 -10.57 3.61 1.44
C VAL A 161 -9.62 4.67 0.92
N ALA A 162 -8.46 4.24 0.43
CA ALA A 162 -7.43 5.10 -0.11
C ALA A 162 -7.30 4.88 -1.62
N ASN A 163 -7.45 5.97 -2.38
CA ASN A 163 -7.14 5.99 -3.79
C ASN A 163 -5.77 6.65 -3.99
N THR A 164 -4.90 5.96 -4.72
CA THR A 164 -3.52 6.36 -4.93
C THR A 164 -3.17 6.30 -6.40
N SER A 165 -2.24 7.17 -6.81
CA SER A 165 -1.57 7.09 -8.11
C SER A 165 -0.18 6.49 -7.93
N PHE A 166 0.27 5.76 -8.93
CA PHE A 166 1.62 5.21 -9.00
C PHE A 166 2.45 5.96 -10.02
N ALA A 167 3.67 6.31 -9.64
CA ALA A 167 4.73 6.67 -10.57
C ALA A 167 5.75 5.53 -10.61
N LEU A 168 6.23 5.22 -11.81
CA LEU A 168 7.26 4.23 -12.06
C LEU A 168 8.55 4.92 -12.50
N ASN A 169 9.67 4.37 -12.08
CA ASN A 169 10.98 4.79 -12.53
C ASN A 169 11.87 3.56 -12.73
N ILE A 170 12.85 3.66 -13.63
CA ILE A 170 13.87 2.65 -13.81
C ILE A 170 15.20 3.23 -13.35
N PHE A 171 15.84 2.56 -12.39
CA PHE A 171 17.15 2.94 -11.91
C PHE A 171 17.90 1.68 -11.45
N ASP A 172 19.20 1.61 -11.76
CA ASP A 172 20.07 0.49 -11.38
C ASP A 172 19.50 -0.89 -11.75
N GLN A 173 18.97 -1.02 -12.97
CA GLN A 173 18.32 -2.25 -13.49
C GLN A 173 17.15 -2.73 -12.63
N LYS A 174 16.45 -1.81 -11.97
CA LYS A 174 15.25 -2.10 -11.19
C LYS A 174 14.09 -1.23 -11.61
N LEU A 175 12.90 -1.82 -11.64
CA LEU A 175 11.63 -1.11 -11.72
C LEU A 175 11.25 -0.64 -10.32
N MET A 176 11.44 0.64 -10.05
CA MET A 176 11.08 1.30 -8.79
C MET A 176 9.71 1.94 -8.92
N GLY A 177 8.98 2.00 -7.81
CA GLY A 177 7.69 2.68 -7.73
C GLY A 177 7.66 3.75 -6.65
N SER A 178 6.73 4.68 -6.78
CA SER A 178 6.28 5.55 -5.70
C SER A 178 4.78 5.75 -5.77
N LEU A 179 4.14 5.67 -4.61
CA LEU A 179 2.74 5.96 -4.38
C LEU A 179 2.55 7.43 -4.02
N CYS A 180 1.53 8.02 -4.62
CA CYS A 180 1.01 9.33 -4.30
C CYS A 180 -0.46 9.18 -3.87
N LEU A 181 -0.80 9.72 -2.71
CA LEU A 181 -2.16 9.65 -2.20
C LEU A 181 -3.05 10.70 -2.90
N ASN A 182 -4.14 10.25 -3.52
CA ASN A 182 -5.07 11.12 -4.23
C ASN A 182 -6.28 11.49 -3.37
N ARG A 183 -6.98 10.47 -2.86
CA ARG A 183 -8.21 10.61 -2.07
C ARG A 183 -8.22 9.62 -0.92
N LEU A 184 -8.76 10.07 0.20
CA LEU A 184 -9.02 9.26 1.38
C LEU A 184 -10.47 9.38 1.77
N HIS A 185 -11.05 8.26 2.19
CA HIS A 185 -12.36 8.22 2.81
C HIS A 185 -12.30 7.37 4.07
N PHE A 186 -12.92 7.87 5.14
CA PHE A 186 -13.00 7.21 6.43
C PHE A 186 -14.46 6.89 6.77
N SER A 187 -14.72 5.71 7.32
CA SER A 187 -16.02 5.38 7.91
C SER A 187 -15.83 4.69 9.27
N LEU A 188 -16.74 4.93 10.21
CA LEU A 188 -16.64 4.41 11.56
C LEU A 188 -17.17 2.98 11.54
N ALA A 189 -16.34 2.02 11.94
CA ALA A 189 -16.74 0.63 12.07
C ALA A 189 -17.30 0.37 13.47
N GLN A 190 -16.56 0.78 14.50
CA GLN A 190 -16.93 0.59 15.90
C GLN A 190 -16.35 1.70 16.77
N SER A 191 -17.03 2.06 17.86
CA SER A 191 -16.51 2.99 18.86
C SER A 191 -16.83 2.50 20.27
N ASN A 192 -15.82 2.50 21.13
CA ASN A 192 -15.93 2.21 22.56
C ASN A 192 -15.99 3.49 23.42
N VAL A 193 -15.73 4.66 22.82
CA VAL A 193 -15.78 5.96 23.50
C VAL A 193 -17.13 6.66 23.35
N GLY A 194 -17.98 6.21 22.43
CA GLY A 194 -19.29 6.80 22.16
C GLY A 194 -19.43 7.30 20.73
N PHE A 195 -20.50 8.05 20.46
CA PHE A 195 -20.76 8.60 19.13
C PHE A 195 -19.92 9.87 18.89
N PHE A 196 -19.33 9.98 17.70
CA PHE A 196 -18.66 11.18 17.23
C PHE A 196 -18.71 11.24 15.70
N GLU A 197 -18.58 12.45 15.14
CA GLU A 197 -18.51 12.64 13.70
C GLU A 197 -17.08 12.43 13.20
N ILE A 198 -16.92 11.60 12.17
CA ILE A 198 -15.61 11.22 11.60
C ILE A 198 -14.94 12.41 10.91
N SER A 199 -15.73 13.32 10.35
CA SER A 199 -15.27 14.57 9.72
C SER A 199 -14.34 15.37 10.63
N LEU A 200 -14.49 15.25 11.95
CA LEU A 200 -13.63 15.90 12.95
C LEU A 200 -12.20 15.35 12.92
N LEU A 201 -12.01 14.07 12.59
CA LEU A 201 -10.71 13.40 12.55
C LEU A 201 -10.05 13.41 11.17
N GLU A 202 -10.77 13.74 10.09
CA GLU A 202 -10.27 13.59 8.72
C GLU A 202 -8.91 14.29 8.51
N ASN A 203 -8.73 15.50 9.04
CA ASN A 203 -7.50 16.25 8.88
C ASN A 203 -6.30 15.59 9.57
N ILE A 204 -6.45 15.21 10.85
CA ILE A 204 -5.35 14.60 11.61
C ILE A 204 -5.00 13.21 11.05
N LEU A 205 -6.01 12.42 10.68
CA LEU A 205 -5.78 11.09 10.11
C LEU A 205 -5.15 11.17 8.71
N SER A 206 -5.61 12.10 7.87
CA SER A 206 -5.01 12.32 6.55
C SER A 206 -3.56 12.75 6.67
N TYR A 207 -3.24 13.62 7.65
CA TYR A 207 -1.87 14.03 7.93
C TYR A 207 -1.00 12.82 8.33
N ILE A 208 -1.46 12.00 9.28
CA ILE A 208 -0.74 10.78 9.71
C ILE A 208 -0.47 9.84 8.51
N LEU A 209 -1.49 9.59 7.69
CA LEU A 209 -1.33 8.72 6.52
C LEU A 209 -0.30 9.29 5.52
N GLN A 210 -0.30 10.60 5.30
CA GLN A 210 0.63 11.26 4.38
C GLN A 210 2.07 11.32 4.91
N THR A 211 2.28 11.44 6.22
CA THR A 211 3.61 11.61 6.80
C THR A 211 4.26 10.32 7.28
N GLU A 212 3.46 9.31 7.63
CA GLU A 212 3.98 8.04 8.18
C GLU A 212 3.77 6.88 7.20
N VAL A 213 2.54 6.69 6.70
CA VAL A 213 2.18 5.50 5.91
C VAL A 213 2.71 5.57 4.48
N ILE A 214 2.44 6.67 3.77
CA ILE A 214 2.89 6.83 2.37
C ILE A 214 4.42 6.80 2.27
N PRO A 215 5.20 7.50 3.12
CA PRO A 215 6.66 7.41 3.09
C PRO A 215 7.17 6.00 3.42
N SER A 216 6.55 5.30 4.38
CA SER A 216 6.92 3.91 4.67
C SER A 216 6.65 2.98 3.49
N ALA A 217 5.55 3.17 2.77
CA ALA A 217 5.26 2.41 1.55
C ALA A 217 6.26 2.74 0.43
N ASN A 218 6.57 4.02 0.22
CA ASN A 218 7.54 4.47 -0.78
C ASN A 218 8.97 4.02 -0.49
N ALA A 219 9.36 3.89 0.78
CA ALA A 219 10.63 3.30 1.17
C ALA A 219 10.75 1.81 0.75
N LYS A 220 9.62 1.08 0.72
CA LYS A 220 9.59 -0.30 0.19
C LYS A 220 9.59 -0.31 -1.34
N LEU A 221 8.71 0.47 -1.97
CA LEU A 221 8.58 0.52 -3.44
C LEU A 221 9.84 1.05 -4.15
N SER A 222 10.60 1.91 -3.50
CA SER A 222 11.88 2.39 -4.01
C SER A 222 12.98 1.32 -4.01
N LYS A 223 12.83 0.21 -3.28
CA LYS A 223 13.75 -0.93 -3.45
C LYS A 223 13.59 -1.58 -4.82
N GLY A 224 12.38 -1.51 -5.38
CA GLY A 224 12.03 -1.93 -6.74
C GLY A 224 12.12 -3.43 -6.99
N PHE A 225 11.69 -3.82 -8.18
CA PHE A 225 11.84 -5.17 -8.73
C PHE A 225 13.05 -5.23 -9.66
N PRO A 226 13.91 -6.26 -9.60
CA PRO A 226 14.97 -6.43 -10.59
C PRO A 226 14.37 -6.62 -11.98
N LEU A 227 14.93 -5.98 -12.99
CA LEU A 227 14.59 -6.20 -14.39
C LEU A 227 15.21 -7.52 -14.89
N PRO A 228 14.58 -8.18 -15.89
CA PRO A 228 15.08 -9.43 -16.48
C PRO A 228 16.38 -9.24 -17.27
#